data_AF-A0A090FII1-F1
#
_entry.id   AF-A0A090FII1-F1
#
_cell.length_a   1.000
_cell.length_b   1.000
_cell.length_c   1.000
_cell.angle_alpha   90.00
_cell.angle_beta   90.00
_cell.angle_gamma   90.00
#
_symmetry.space_group_name_H-M   'P 1'
#
loop_
_entity.id
_entity.type
_entity.pdbx_description
1 polymer ?
#
loop_
_entity_poly.entity_id
_entity_poly.type
_entity_poly.pdbx_seq_one_letter_code
_entity_poly.pdbx_strand_id
1 'polypeptide(L)'
;MAGSLGLPDVVSAFRSKMIRRWRGLVRHGLAAALTLAALSAAAKEAPPDYGPAMRFVVVRSSAPGCEPNCPEWISAEGTIEAGTPALLRRLLKTLGGRQLPIVVNSPGGNVDAALQLGRMVRKNKLDIAVGNTEFSGCSPGMKNCRDDDAKDQPYSGVAYDRGAMCNSACPLMFAGGIRRVVGEWAYLGVHQITTTYQREKLLYRTTYRIVNGKKKIISTRVVSRKNAGSYKTYEMSKAVEKRLSAYLKEMGVEQGVLGVMKATPASDIKQIEPEDMLEMKLVTSLDSLDLLTEGTICQHQPAPANCREIPANGKPVAVAAVETGLSTIAPVPAPAPQGHEQEMRFALVRGSNPLCNPDCPEWISAEGTIAAGTADKLRQLLDTIRERRLPIIVDSPGGDVQAALAAGRLIRERGLDVAIARTDFLDCDPGAVGCVAPDGLHTGLTIDAGAECDAACAVMIAGGVRRLVGANAHFLVHSMAMEDKVRTYLDEMAIGSGFFVAMQSAEYAKHRELSRDELKTFGLTTGSQSVDALTGATICRSAPRPDNCRVLPAADAEAKASAKL
;
A
#
# COMPACT_ATOMS: atom_id res chain seq x y z
N MET A 1 -38.81 -105.22 13.00
CA MET A 1 -39.60 -104.87 11.80
C MET A 1 -39.50 -103.35 11.66
N ALA A 2 -38.56 -102.83 10.86
CA ALA A 2 -38.75 -102.39 9.46
C ALA A 2 -39.80 -101.25 9.36
N GLY A 3 -39.59 -100.08 8.77
CA GLY A 3 -38.47 -99.46 8.06
C GLY A 3 -38.96 -98.12 7.45
N SER A 4 -38.05 -97.14 7.32
CA SER A 4 -37.87 -96.10 6.29
C SER A 4 -39.05 -95.42 5.56
N LEU A 5 -39.05 -94.07 5.53
CA LEU A 5 -38.83 -93.20 4.32
C LEU A 5 -39.53 -91.81 4.42
N GLY A 6 -38.79 -90.73 4.09
CA GLY A 6 -39.26 -89.68 3.15
C GLY A 6 -39.80 -88.33 3.66
N LEU A 7 -39.01 -87.27 3.42
CA LEU A 7 -39.26 -85.80 3.37
C LEU A 7 -40.44 -85.38 2.42
N PRO A 8 -40.99 -84.12 2.47
CA PRO A 8 -40.25 -82.86 2.29
C PRO A 8 -40.66 -81.60 3.11
N ASP A 9 -39.77 -80.62 2.97
CA ASP A 9 -39.71 -79.24 3.46
C ASP A 9 -41.03 -78.43 3.55
N VAL A 10 -41.08 -77.48 4.49
CA VAL A 10 -41.05 -76.02 4.20
C VAL A 10 -41.09 -75.25 5.52
N VAL A 11 -39.97 -74.59 5.82
CA VAL A 11 -39.84 -73.55 6.85
C VAL A 11 -40.46 -72.26 6.33
N SER A 12 -41.57 -71.78 6.91
CA SER A 12 -41.94 -70.35 6.92
C SER A 12 -43.30 -70.17 7.62
N ALA A 13 -43.32 -69.53 8.81
CA ALA A 13 -44.39 -68.60 9.22
C ALA A 13 -44.37 -68.26 10.73
N PHE A 14 -43.24 -67.91 11.36
CA PHE A 14 -43.29 -67.34 12.73
C PHE A 14 -42.29 -66.20 13.02
N ARG A 15 -41.89 -65.43 12.00
CA ARG A 15 -41.09 -64.19 12.19
C ARG A 15 -41.54 -63.00 11.32
N SER A 16 -42.84 -62.88 11.02
CA SER A 16 -43.37 -61.83 10.11
C SER A 16 -44.02 -60.61 10.79
N LYS A 17 -44.17 -60.56 12.13
CA LYS A 17 -44.86 -59.43 12.80
C LYS A 17 -43.98 -58.42 13.55
N MET A 18 -42.66 -58.65 13.66
CA MET A 18 -41.76 -57.73 14.40
C MET A 18 -40.91 -56.80 13.50
N ILE A 19 -40.84 -57.07 12.19
CA ILE A 19 -39.95 -56.34 11.25
C ILE A 19 -40.64 -55.13 10.59
N ARG A 20 -41.97 -54.99 10.72
CA ARG A 20 -42.73 -53.93 10.02
C ARG A 20 -42.94 -52.64 10.83
N ARG A 21 -42.63 -52.64 12.13
CA ARG A 21 -42.77 -51.46 13.01
C ARG A 21 -41.47 -50.66 13.20
N TRP A 22 -40.33 -51.20 12.73
CA TRP A 22 -39.01 -50.54 12.72
C TRP A 22 -38.59 -49.98 11.35
N ARG A 23 -39.54 -49.88 10.39
CA ARG A 23 -39.31 -49.27 9.07
C ARG A 23 -39.98 -47.90 8.89
N GLY A 24 -40.75 -47.42 9.87
CA GLY A 24 -41.36 -46.08 9.87
C GLY A 24 -40.53 -44.99 10.56
N LEU A 25 -39.69 -45.35 11.53
CA LEU A 25 -38.88 -44.38 12.31
C LEU A 25 -37.48 -44.13 11.74
N VAL A 26 -37.00 -44.95 10.80
CA VAL A 26 -35.67 -44.77 10.17
C VAL A 26 -35.71 -43.83 8.95
N ARG A 27 -36.91 -43.46 8.46
CA ARG A 27 -37.04 -42.57 7.29
C ARG A 27 -37.24 -41.08 7.60
N HIS A 28 -37.46 -40.71 8.86
CA HIS A 28 -37.57 -39.31 9.30
C HIS A 28 -36.39 -38.85 10.19
N GLY A 29 -35.43 -39.75 10.49
CA GLY A 29 -34.19 -39.40 11.19
C GLY A 29 -32.97 -39.21 10.28
N LEU A 30 -33.09 -39.49 8.97
CA LEU A 30 -31.98 -39.42 8.01
C LEU A 30 -32.06 -38.25 7.01
N ALA A 31 -33.11 -37.43 7.06
CA ALA A 31 -33.20 -36.20 6.26
C ALA A 31 -32.74 -34.94 7.02
N ALA A 32 -32.51 -35.03 8.34
CA ALA A 32 -32.04 -33.91 9.17
C ALA A 32 -30.55 -34.00 9.55
N ALA A 33 -29.82 -35.02 9.09
CA ALA A 33 -28.41 -35.23 9.40
C ALA A 33 -27.48 -35.15 8.17
N LEU A 34 -28.01 -34.77 7.00
CA LEU A 34 -27.26 -34.71 5.73
C LEU A 34 -27.19 -33.32 5.08
N THR A 35 -27.62 -32.26 5.78
CA THR A 35 -27.48 -30.86 5.31
C THR A 35 -26.65 -29.96 6.23
N LEU A 36 -25.95 -30.51 7.23
CA LEU A 36 -25.05 -29.74 8.11
C LEU A 36 -23.56 -30.17 8.01
N ALA A 37 -23.13 -30.67 6.85
CA ALA A 37 -21.72 -31.06 6.63
C ALA A 37 -21.04 -30.33 5.46
N ALA A 38 -21.60 -29.22 4.99
CA ALA A 38 -20.98 -28.42 3.93
C ALA A 38 -21.18 -26.93 4.22
N LEU A 39 -20.33 -26.37 5.08
CA LEU A 39 -19.90 -24.96 5.12
C LEU A 39 -18.87 -24.77 6.24
N SER A 40 -17.89 -25.67 6.32
CA SER A 40 -16.60 -25.32 6.95
C SER A 40 -15.68 -24.85 5.84
N ALA A 41 -16.02 -23.73 5.21
CA ALA A 41 -15.04 -22.96 4.47
C ALA A 41 -14.03 -22.49 5.51
N ALA A 42 -12.93 -23.22 5.66
CA ALA A 42 -11.77 -22.73 6.37
C ALA A 42 -11.40 -21.42 5.70
N ALA A 43 -11.66 -20.30 6.38
CA ALA A 43 -11.20 -18.99 5.98
C ALA A 43 -9.68 -19.10 5.84
N LYS A 44 -9.19 -19.24 4.61
CA LYS A 44 -7.80 -18.93 4.30
C LYS A 44 -7.68 -17.44 4.59
N GLU A 45 -6.82 -17.09 5.55
CA GLU A 45 -6.37 -15.70 5.69
C GLU A 45 -5.95 -15.21 4.30
N ALA A 46 -6.59 -14.13 3.85
CA ALA A 46 -6.16 -13.46 2.64
C ALA A 46 -4.70 -13.00 2.86
N PRO A 47 -3.81 -13.13 1.86
CA PRO A 47 -2.50 -12.52 1.95
C PRO A 47 -2.66 -11.02 2.25
N PRO A 48 -1.74 -10.41 3.01
CA PRO A 48 -1.83 -8.99 3.32
C PRO A 48 -1.92 -8.19 2.02
N ASP A 49 -2.91 -7.30 1.97
CA ASP A 49 -3.14 -6.37 0.86
C ASP A 49 -2.16 -5.21 1.02
N TYR A 50 -1.15 -5.16 0.14
CA TYR A 50 -0.13 -4.12 0.12
C TYR A 50 -0.40 -3.10 -1.00
N GLY A 51 -1.63 -3.05 -1.52
CA GLY A 51 -1.99 -2.25 -2.69
C GLY A 51 -2.07 -3.09 -3.97
N PRO A 52 -2.24 -2.43 -5.14
CA PRO A 52 -2.44 -3.14 -6.40
C PRO A 52 -1.23 -3.99 -6.77
N ALA A 53 -1.48 -5.18 -7.33
CA ALA A 53 -0.44 -6.07 -7.82
C ALA A 53 0.49 -5.38 -8.83
N MET A 54 1.78 -5.67 -8.75
CA MET A 54 2.79 -5.02 -9.59
C MET A 54 2.51 -5.24 -11.07
N ARG A 55 2.42 -4.12 -11.80
CA ARG A 55 2.23 -4.08 -13.25
C ARG A 55 3.52 -3.65 -13.95
N PHE A 56 3.69 -4.11 -15.19
CA PHE A 56 4.79 -3.69 -16.06
C PHE A 56 4.25 -3.17 -17.38
N VAL A 57 4.62 -1.96 -17.75
CA VAL A 57 4.27 -1.37 -19.05
C VAL A 57 5.45 -0.62 -19.64
N VAL A 58 5.55 -0.57 -20.97
CA VAL A 58 6.51 0.30 -21.65
C VAL A 58 5.94 1.69 -21.75
N VAL A 59 6.75 2.69 -21.41
CA VAL A 59 6.39 4.10 -21.47
C VAL A 59 7.43 4.82 -22.34
N ARG A 60 6.98 5.71 -23.21
CA ARG A 60 7.76 6.66 -24.00
C ARG A 60 7.60 8.04 -23.36
N SER A 61 8.70 8.77 -23.27
CA SER A 61 8.68 10.13 -22.74
C SER A 61 7.73 11.02 -23.55
N SER A 62 6.86 11.75 -22.85
CA SER A 62 6.07 12.85 -23.39
C SER A 62 6.69 14.21 -23.06
N ALA A 63 7.94 14.24 -22.58
CA ALA A 63 8.63 15.49 -22.27
C ALA A 63 8.82 16.34 -23.54
N PRO A 64 8.59 17.66 -23.48
CA PRO A 64 8.84 18.55 -24.61
C PRO A 64 10.30 18.46 -25.10
N GLY A 65 10.49 18.46 -26.42
CA GLY A 65 11.82 18.55 -27.05
C GLY A 65 12.57 17.23 -27.28
N CYS A 66 11.97 16.06 -26.97
CA CYS A 66 12.59 14.77 -27.30
C CYS A 66 12.22 14.23 -28.69
N GLU A 67 11.06 14.62 -29.25
CA GLU A 67 10.64 14.10 -30.55
C GLU A 67 11.60 14.57 -31.67
N PRO A 68 11.90 13.72 -32.67
CA PRO A 68 11.31 12.40 -32.95
C PRO A 68 11.93 11.22 -32.16
N ASN A 69 12.98 11.46 -31.37
CA ASN A 69 13.78 10.43 -30.70
C ASN A 69 13.63 10.51 -29.16
N CYS A 70 12.56 9.96 -28.60
CA CYS A 70 12.33 10.00 -27.16
C CYS A 70 12.81 8.73 -26.43
N PRO A 71 13.19 8.85 -25.15
CA PRO A 71 13.55 7.71 -24.33
C PRO A 71 12.31 6.89 -23.96
N GLU A 72 12.49 5.59 -23.86
CA GLU A 72 11.50 4.64 -23.35
C GLU A 72 12.01 3.97 -22.06
N TRP A 73 11.09 3.56 -21.18
CA TRP A 73 11.39 2.80 -19.96
C TRP A 73 10.28 1.78 -19.67
N ILE A 74 10.53 0.90 -18.71
CA ILE A 74 9.53 0.00 -18.14
C ILE A 74 9.07 0.61 -16.81
N SER A 75 7.81 1.05 -16.73
CA SER A 75 7.17 1.37 -15.44
C SER A 75 6.85 0.06 -14.72
N ALA A 76 7.32 -0.10 -13.48
CA ALA A 76 7.16 -1.28 -12.63
C ALA A 76 6.56 -0.86 -11.28
N GLU A 77 5.24 -0.81 -11.19
CA GLU A 77 4.56 -0.21 -10.04
C GLU A 77 3.57 -1.15 -9.36
N GLY A 78 3.63 -1.24 -8.03
CA GLY A 78 2.72 -2.02 -7.19
C GLY A 78 3.40 -3.12 -6.35
N THR A 79 2.60 -4.00 -5.75
CA THR A 79 3.06 -5.07 -4.86
C THR A 79 3.71 -6.23 -5.62
N ILE A 80 4.88 -6.68 -5.15
CA ILE A 80 5.54 -7.87 -5.69
C ILE A 80 4.80 -9.12 -5.20
N GLU A 81 4.12 -9.81 -6.09
CA GLU A 81 3.43 -11.07 -5.80
C GLU A 81 4.17 -12.28 -6.38
N ALA A 82 3.74 -13.48 -6.02
CA ALA A 82 4.31 -14.72 -6.56
C ALA A 82 4.23 -14.79 -8.11
N GLY A 83 3.22 -14.16 -8.71
CA GLY A 83 3.01 -14.11 -10.16
C GLY A 83 3.82 -13.04 -10.90
N THR A 84 4.33 -12.02 -10.20
CA THR A 84 5.01 -10.85 -10.79
C THR A 84 6.19 -11.20 -11.72
N PRO A 85 7.06 -12.20 -11.42
CA PRO A 85 8.13 -12.60 -12.35
C PRO A 85 7.64 -13.09 -13.71
N ALA A 86 6.43 -13.65 -13.78
CA ALA A 86 5.86 -14.09 -15.06
C ALA A 86 5.42 -12.89 -15.93
N LEU A 87 4.96 -11.80 -15.30
CA LEU A 87 4.56 -10.57 -15.98
C LEU A 87 5.78 -9.88 -16.61
N LEU A 88 6.85 -9.66 -15.83
CA LEU A 88 8.09 -9.09 -16.35
C LEU A 88 8.67 -9.95 -17.48
N ARG A 89 8.73 -11.27 -17.28
CA ARG A 89 9.22 -12.18 -18.33
C ARG A 89 8.42 -12.08 -19.63
N ARG A 90 7.10 -11.90 -19.54
CA ARG A 90 6.25 -11.73 -20.73
C ARG A 90 6.58 -10.42 -21.45
N LEU A 91 6.72 -9.32 -20.70
CA LEU A 91 7.10 -8.03 -21.28
C LEU A 91 8.49 -8.06 -21.93
N LEU A 92 9.49 -8.62 -21.25
CA LEU A 92 10.85 -8.68 -21.81
C LEU A 92 10.91 -9.49 -23.11
N LYS A 93 10.01 -10.48 -23.30
CA LYS A 93 9.89 -11.19 -24.58
C LYS A 93 9.36 -10.30 -25.70
N THR A 94 8.41 -9.40 -25.42
CA THR A 94 7.87 -8.48 -26.44
C THR A 94 8.90 -7.42 -26.84
N LEU A 95 9.81 -7.07 -25.93
CA LEU A 95 10.90 -6.13 -26.20
C LEU A 95 11.99 -6.68 -27.13
N GLY A 96 12.04 -7.98 -27.41
CA GLY A 96 12.95 -8.56 -28.41
C GLY A 96 14.45 -8.31 -28.12
N GLY A 97 14.84 -8.13 -26.86
CA GLY A 97 16.23 -7.85 -26.45
C GLY A 97 16.57 -6.37 -26.27
N ARG A 98 15.62 -5.45 -26.49
CA ARG A 98 15.79 -4.03 -26.15
C ARG A 98 16.02 -3.86 -24.65
N GLN A 99 17.01 -3.05 -24.30
CA GLN A 99 17.40 -2.77 -22.91
C GLN A 99 16.77 -1.46 -22.47
N LEU A 100 15.57 -1.55 -21.92
CA LEU A 100 14.88 -0.41 -21.34
C LEU A 100 15.15 -0.35 -19.83
N PRO A 101 15.47 0.82 -19.27
CA PRO A 101 15.58 0.98 -17.81
C PRO A 101 14.23 0.68 -17.16
N ILE A 102 14.28 0.22 -15.92
CA ILE A 102 13.09 0.02 -15.08
C ILE A 102 12.95 1.20 -14.14
N VAL A 103 11.76 1.80 -14.12
CA VAL A 103 11.36 2.79 -13.10
C VAL A 103 10.42 2.09 -12.14
N VAL A 104 10.85 1.89 -10.90
CA VAL A 104 10.13 1.08 -9.91
C VAL A 104 9.55 1.93 -8.78
N ASN A 105 8.27 1.71 -8.47
CA ASN A 105 7.64 2.16 -7.23
C ASN A 105 6.90 0.98 -6.59
N SER A 106 7.41 0.47 -5.48
CA SER A 106 6.87 -0.73 -4.85
C SER A 106 7.01 -0.72 -3.32
N PRO A 107 5.94 -1.06 -2.59
CA PRO A 107 6.01 -1.30 -1.15
C PRO A 107 6.72 -2.62 -0.79
N GLY A 108 7.08 -3.44 -1.78
CA GLY A 108 7.65 -4.76 -1.60
C GLY A 108 6.62 -5.88 -1.75
N GLY A 109 6.76 -6.95 -0.97
CA GLY A 109 5.88 -8.13 -1.04
C GLY A 109 6.65 -9.45 -0.96
N ASN A 110 6.40 -10.35 -1.91
CA ASN A 110 6.95 -11.69 -1.95
C ASN A 110 8.46 -11.70 -2.22
N VAL A 111 9.24 -12.12 -1.23
CA VAL A 111 10.72 -12.17 -1.28
C VAL A 111 11.23 -13.08 -2.41
N ASP A 112 10.65 -14.28 -2.59
CA ASP A 112 11.09 -15.22 -3.63
C ASP A 112 10.88 -14.66 -5.04
N ALA A 113 9.77 -13.95 -5.25
CA ALA A 113 9.49 -13.25 -6.48
C ALA A 113 10.46 -12.08 -6.70
N ALA A 114 10.75 -11.28 -5.66
CA ALA A 114 11.72 -10.18 -5.75
C ALA A 114 13.13 -10.67 -6.13
N LEU A 115 13.59 -11.77 -5.54
CA LEU A 115 14.88 -12.40 -5.89
C LEU A 115 14.89 -12.91 -7.35
N GLN A 116 13.76 -13.44 -7.84
CA GLN A 116 13.63 -13.83 -9.24
C GLN A 116 13.63 -12.64 -10.19
N LEU A 117 12.92 -11.57 -9.83
CA LEU A 117 12.88 -10.32 -10.59
C LEU A 117 14.29 -9.74 -10.70
N GLY A 118 15.03 -9.57 -9.59
CA GLY A 118 16.38 -9.01 -9.66
C GLY A 118 17.37 -9.87 -10.47
N ARG A 119 17.24 -11.21 -10.46
CA ARG A 119 17.99 -12.05 -11.42
C ARG A 119 17.60 -11.82 -12.87
N MET A 120 16.31 -11.60 -13.16
CA MET A 120 15.86 -11.25 -14.51
C MET A 120 16.40 -9.89 -14.94
N VAL A 121 16.34 -8.88 -14.07
CA VAL A 121 16.91 -7.54 -14.31
C VAL A 121 18.41 -7.66 -14.63
N ARG A 122 19.17 -8.35 -13.77
CA ARG A 122 20.61 -8.59 -13.96
C ARG A 122 20.92 -9.33 -15.25
N LYS A 123 20.20 -10.43 -15.53
CA LYS A 123 20.42 -11.26 -16.71
C LYS A 123 20.18 -10.50 -18.02
N ASN A 124 19.19 -9.62 -18.05
CA ASN A 124 18.86 -8.81 -19.23
C ASN A 124 19.65 -7.50 -19.30
N LYS A 125 20.57 -7.26 -18.34
CA LYS A 125 21.43 -6.07 -18.24
C LYS A 125 20.62 -4.77 -18.20
N LEU A 126 19.55 -4.75 -17.42
CA LEU A 126 18.68 -3.58 -17.30
C LEU A 126 19.19 -2.67 -16.19
N ASP A 127 19.11 -1.37 -16.43
CA ASP A 127 19.24 -0.35 -15.39
C ASP A 127 17.92 -0.24 -14.62
N ILE A 128 18.00 0.23 -13.39
CA ILE A 128 16.82 0.41 -12.54
C ILE A 128 16.95 1.67 -11.69
N ALA A 129 15.85 2.40 -11.58
CA ALA A 129 15.74 3.57 -10.73
C ALA A 129 14.44 3.54 -9.94
N VAL A 130 14.46 4.10 -8.73
CA VAL A 130 13.23 4.30 -7.95
C VAL A 130 12.55 5.57 -8.44
N GLY A 131 11.29 5.46 -8.82
CA GLY A 131 10.54 6.57 -9.42
C GLY A 131 9.09 6.21 -9.71
N ASN A 132 8.28 7.23 -9.93
CA ASN A 132 6.90 7.16 -10.41
C ASN A 132 6.85 7.37 -11.91
N THR A 133 5.80 6.85 -12.56
CA THR A 133 5.44 7.22 -13.93
C THR A 133 4.09 7.92 -13.96
N GLU A 134 4.08 9.20 -14.30
CA GLU A 134 2.87 9.94 -14.62
C GLU A 134 2.53 9.71 -16.09
N PHE A 135 1.34 9.15 -16.34
CA PHE A 135 0.89 8.80 -17.68
C PHE A 135 0.18 9.98 -18.35
N SER A 136 0.57 10.28 -19.58
CA SER A 136 -0.03 11.32 -20.42
C SER A 136 -1.11 10.73 -21.32
N GLY A 137 -2.35 11.20 -21.15
CA GLY A 137 -3.51 10.80 -21.94
C GLY A 137 -4.07 9.42 -21.59
N CYS A 138 -3.30 8.37 -21.82
CA CYS A 138 -3.71 7.00 -21.51
C CYS A 138 -2.84 6.36 -20.44
N SER A 139 -3.46 5.66 -19.48
CA SER A 139 -2.80 5.00 -18.36
C SER A 139 -3.22 3.52 -18.26
N PRO A 140 -2.37 2.66 -17.66
CA PRO A 140 -2.68 1.25 -17.51
C PRO A 140 -3.91 1.04 -16.62
N GLY A 141 -4.93 0.35 -17.14
CA GLY A 141 -6.15 0.02 -16.41
C GLY A 141 -7.34 0.93 -16.70
N MET A 142 -7.15 2.05 -17.42
CA MET A 142 -8.28 2.85 -17.92
C MET A 142 -9.11 2.07 -18.94
N LYS A 143 -10.44 2.04 -18.73
CA LYS A 143 -11.39 1.42 -19.67
C LYS A 143 -11.53 2.31 -20.92
N ASN A 144 -11.63 1.68 -22.09
CA ASN A 144 -11.80 2.36 -23.40
C ASN A 144 -10.68 3.35 -23.75
N CYS A 145 -9.46 3.11 -23.25
CA CYS A 145 -8.35 4.04 -23.38
C CYS A 145 -7.59 3.92 -24.72
N ARG A 146 -7.66 2.76 -25.38
CA ARG A 146 -6.94 2.46 -26.62
C ARG A 146 -7.80 1.63 -27.57
N ASP A 147 -7.76 2.02 -28.84
CA ASP A 147 -8.24 1.18 -29.94
C ASP A 147 -7.34 -0.06 -30.10
N ASP A 148 -7.84 -1.10 -30.76
CA ASP A 148 -7.14 -2.39 -30.90
C ASP A 148 -5.73 -2.23 -31.52
N ASP A 149 -5.59 -1.34 -32.50
CA ASP A 149 -4.33 -1.06 -33.19
C ASP A 149 -3.31 -0.26 -32.33
N ALA A 150 -3.77 0.41 -31.27
CA ALA A 150 -2.93 1.18 -30.35
C ALA A 150 -2.44 0.36 -29.15
N LYS A 151 -2.91 -0.89 -28.98
CA LYS A 151 -2.53 -1.75 -27.85
C LYS A 151 -1.04 -2.09 -27.81
N ASP A 152 -0.40 -2.18 -28.98
CA ASP A 152 1.02 -2.50 -29.11
C ASP A 152 1.94 -1.27 -29.01
N GLN A 153 1.37 -0.06 -28.93
CA GLN A 153 2.15 1.17 -28.76
C GLN A 153 2.55 1.36 -27.28
N PRO A 154 3.75 1.91 -26.99
CA PRO A 154 4.11 2.34 -25.65
C PRO A 154 3.08 3.32 -25.07
N TYR A 155 2.91 3.33 -23.76
CA TYR A 155 2.24 4.44 -23.08
C TYR A 155 3.08 5.72 -23.21
N SER A 156 2.45 6.87 -23.13
CA SER A 156 3.15 8.15 -23.07
C SER A 156 3.15 8.63 -21.62
N GLY A 157 4.23 9.27 -21.17
CA GLY A 157 4.30 9.77 -19.80
C GLY A 157 5.61 10.44 -19.47
N VAL A 158 5.75 10.86 -18.23
CA VAL A 158 6.98 11.39 -17.64
C VAL A 158 7.33 10.59 -16.39
N ALA A 159 8.61 10.41 -16.12
CA ALA A 159 9.09 9.77 -14.91
C ALA A 159 9.62 10.82 -13.94
N TYR A 160 9.39 10.65 -12.65
CA TYR A 160 9.88 11.53 -11.59
C TYR A 160 10.13 10.72 -10.31
N ASP A 161 10.99 11.19 -9.43
CA ASP A 161 11.41 10.45 -8.23
C ASP A 161 10.61 10.81 -6.97
N ARG A 162 10.01 12.01 -6.92
CA ARG A 162 9.23 12.50 -5.76
C ARG A 162 8.19 11.49 -5.26
N GLY A 163 8.33 11.10 -3.99
CA GLY A 163 7.41 10.21 -3.28
C GLY A 163 7.44 8.75 -3.75
N ALA A 164 8.36 8.40 -4.66
CA ALA A 164 8.53 7.02 -5.08
C ALA A 164 9.22 6.21 -3.99
N MET A 165 8.85 4.94 -3.85
CA MET A 165 9.43 4.07 -2.83
C MET A 165 9.85 2.71 -3.39
N CYS A 166 10.87 2.13 -2.78
CA CYS A 166 11.24 0.74 -2.98
C CYS A 166 11.50 0.10 -1.62
N ASN A 167 10.45 -0.45 -1.02
CA ASN A 167 10.47 -0.92 0.36
C ASN A 167 10.48 -2.46 0.48
N SER A 168 10.92 -2.94 1.64
CA SER A 168 10.83 -4.35 2.06
C SER A 168 11.54 -5.31 1.09
N ALA A 169 10.78 -6.05 0.27
CA ALA A 169 11.32 -6.97 -0.72
C ALA A 169 11.77 -6.26 -2.02
N CYS A 170 11.30 -5.05 -2.30
CA CYS A 170 11.67 -4.31 -3.52
C CYS A 170 13.19 -4.09 -3.67
N PRO A 171 13.95 -3.71 -2.62
CA PRO A 171 15.40 -3.60 -2.66
C PRO A 171 16.12 -4.84 -3.21
N LEU A 172 15.55 -6.02 -3.03
CA LEU A 172 16.10 -7.26 -3.58
C LEU A 172 15.94 -7.33 -5.10
N MET A 173 14.81 -6.88 -5.65
CA MET A 173 14.67 -6.71 -7.10
C MET A 173 15.59 -5.61 -7.62
N PHE A 174 15.63 -4.46 -6.93
CA PHE A 174 16.45 -3.30 -7.27
C PHE A 174 17.95 -3.63 -7.36
N ALA A 175 18.46 -4.46 -6.43
CA ALA A 175 19.84 -4.94 -6.45
C ALA A 175 20.23 -5.61 -7.79
N GLY A 176 19.28 -6.12 -8.58
CA GLY A 176 19.52 -6.70 -9.90
C GLY A 176 20.00 -5.72 -10.97
N GLY A 177 19.80 -4.42 -10.81
CA GLY A 177 20.13 -3.40 -11.81
C GLY A 177 21.62 -3.28 -12.11
N ILE A 178 21.98 -3.00 -13.36
CA ILE A 178 23.37 -2.70 -13.79
C ILE A 178 23.77 -1.33 -13.25
N ARG A 179 23.07 -0.28 -13.66
CA ARG A 179 23.02 1.00 -12.94
C ARG A 179 21.80 0.99 -12.01
N ARG A 180 22.02 1.45 -10.77
CA ARG A 180 21.02 1.49 -9.70
C ARG A 180 20.99 2.89 -9.13
N VAL A 181 19.87 3.57 -9.29
CA VAL A 181 19.73 4.98 -8.90
C VAL A 181 18.51 5.15 -8.00
N VAL A 182 18.66 5.91 -6.94
CA VAL A 182 17.56 6.39 -6.11
C VAL A 182 17.72 7.91 -6.11
N GLY A 183 16.78 8.61 -6.74
CA GLY A 183 16.82 10.06 -6.79
C GLY A 183 16.62 10.66 -5.39
N GLU A 184 17.00 11.92 -5.21
CA GLU A 184 17.00 12.63 -3.93
C GLU A 184 15.62 12.61 -3.23
N TRP A 185 14.54 12.52 -4.02
CA TRP A 185 13.16 12.55 -3.53
C TRP A 185 12.48 11.17 -3.50
N ALA A 186 13.23 10.11 -3.78
CA ALA A 186 12.78 8.73 -3.72
C ALA A 186 13.41 8.00 -2.52
N TYR A 187 12.70 7.00 -1.98
CA TYR A 187 13.15 6.28 -0.81
C TYR A 187 13.36 4.81 -1.09
N LEU A 188 14.41 4.25 -0.50
CA LEU A 188 14.64 2.80 -0.47
C LEU A 188 14.80 2.36 0.98
N GLY A 189 13.84 1.56 1.43
CA GLY A 189 13.72 1.15 2.82
C GLY A 189 13.77 -0.37 3.02
N VAL A 190 14.36 -0.80 4.13
CA VAL A 190 14.49 -2.22 4.48
C VAL A 190 13.98 -2.51 5.88
N HIS A 191 13.58 -3.76 6.11
CA HIS A 191 13.24 -4.29 7.42
C HIS A 191 13.42 -5.81 7.51
N GLN A 192 13.25 -6.41 8.70
CA GLN A 192 13.42 -7.84 8.85
C GLN A 192 12.30 -8.63 8.14
N ILE A 193 12.67 -9.74 7.51
CA ILE A 193 11.73 -10.58 6.76
C ILE A 193 10.83 -11.36 7.71
N THR A 194 9.51 -11.23 7.51
CA THR A 194 8.52 -12.05 8.20
C THR A 194 8.35 -13.40 7.49
N THR A 195 8.57 -14.50 8.20
CA THR A 195 8.35 -15.86 7.68
C THR A 195 7.05 -16.43 8.24
N THR A 196 6.13 -16.84 7.36
CA THR A 196 4.88 -17.50 7.77
C THR A 196 5.02 -19.02 7.61
N TYR A 197 4.92 -19.76 8.71
CA TYR A 197 4.92 -21.22 8.73
C TYR A 197 3.50 -21.74 8.68
N GLN A 198 3.21 -22.65 7.76
CA GLN A 198 1.97 -23.44 7.77
C GLN A 198 2.25 -24.79 8.40
N ARG A 199 1.50 -25.14 9.46
CA ARG A 199 1.65 -26.42 10.14
C ARG A 199 0.62 -27.39 9.58
N GLU A 200 1.07 -28.61 9.30
CA GLU A 200 0.18 -29.71 8.92
C GLU A 200 0.33 -30.86 9.92
N LYS A 201 -0.79 -31.42 10.35
CA LYS A 201 -0.83 -32.67 11.10
C LYS A 201 -0.97 -33.83 10.11
N LEU A 202 0.10 -34.60 9.97
CA LEU A 202 0.15 -35.79 9.14
C LEU A 202 -0.15 -37.02 10.00
N LEU A 203 -1.12 -37.83 9.56
CA LEU A 203 -1.39 -39.15 10.13
C LEU A 203 -0.73 -40.20 9.25
N TYR A 204 0.12 -41.05 9.83
CA TYR A 204 0.80 -42.12 9.11
C TYR A 204 0.18 -43.49 9.43
N ARG A 205 0.11 -44.37 8.43
CA ARG A 205 -0.12 -45.81 8.60
C ARG A 205 1.17 -46.52 8.25
N THR A 206 1.78 -47.13 9.26
CA THR A 206 2.99 -47.93 9.11
C THR A 206 2.65 -49.41 9.20
N THR A 207 2.94 -50.16 8.14
CA THR A 207 2.88 -51.62 8.13
C THR A 207 4.25 -52.17 8.51
N TYR A 208 4.31 -53.11 9.44
CA TYR A 208 5.56 -53.74 9.87
C TYR A 208 5.40 -55.26 10.01
N ARG A 209 6.53 -55.97 9.97
CA ARG A 209 6.63 -57.41 10.25
C ARG A 209 7.73 -57.63 11.27
N ILE A 210 7.48 -58.51 12.23
CA ILE A 210 8.50 -58.93 13.19
C ILE A 210 9.36 -60.01 12.51
N VAL A 211 10.68 -59.82 12.49
CA VAL A 211 11.65 -60.81 11.99
C VAL A 211 12.72 -60.97 13.07
N ASN A 212 12.92 -62.20 13.55
CA ASN A 212 13.85 -62.53 14.64
C ASN A 212 13.66 -61.66 15.90
N GLY A 213 12.39 -61.47 16.31
CA GLY A 213 12.03 -60.64 17.47
C GLY A 213 12.14 -59.12 17.25
N LYS A 214 12.58 -58.64 16.08
CA LYS A 214 12.75 -57.21 15.79
C LYS A 214 11.70 -56.70 14.79
N LYS A 215 11.16 -55.52 15.07
CA LYS A 215 10.19 -54.81 14.22
C LYS A 215 10.86 -54.31 12.94
N LYS A 216 10.48 -54.88 11.79
CA LYS A 216 10.93 -54.45 10.45
C LYS A 216 9.80 -53.70 9.76
N ILE A 217 9.98 -52.40 9.51
CA ILE A 217 8.99 -51.57 8.81
C ILE A 217 8.92 -52.01 7.34
N ILE A 218 7.73 -52.37 6.86
CA ILE A 218 7.47 -52.77 5.48
C ILE A 218 7.08 -51.55 4.64
N SER A 219 6.23 -50.67 5.17
CA SER A 219 5.84 -49.43 4.49
C SER A 219 5.28 -48.40 5.47
N THR A 220 5.44 -47.12 5.16
CA THR A 220 4.78 -46.01 5.84
C THR A 220 4.07 -45.16 4.79
N ARG A 221 2.78 -44.89 4.96
CA ARG A 221 1.98 -44.06 4.06
C ARG A 221 1.26 -42.96 4.83
N VAL A 222 1.10 -41.78 4.23
CA VAL A 222 0.27 -40.70 4.78
C VAL A 222 -1.20 -41.04 4.54
N VAL A 223 -1.99 -41.08 5.61
CA VAL A 223 -3.42 -41.43 5.59
C VAL A 223 -4.31 -40.19 5.63
N SER A 224 -3.82 -39.12 6.28
CA SER A 224 -4.55 -37.87 6.44
C SER A 224 -3.56 -36.72 6.59
N ARG A 225 -3.90 -35.58 6.00
CA ARG A 225 -3.21 -34.31 6.17
C ARG A 225 -4.26 -33.30 6.64
N LYS A 226 -4.11 -32.77 7.84
CA LYS A 226 -4.99 -31.73 8.39
C LYS A 226 -4.19 -30.46 8.62
N ASN A 227 -4.74 -29.30 8.24
CA ASN A 227 -4.14 -28.01 8.57
C ASN A 227 -4.15 -27.85 10.11
N ALA A 228 -3.03 -27.41 10.68
CA ALA A 228 -2.81 -27.22 12.11
C ALA A 228 -2.48 -25.75 12.45
N GLY A 229 -2.96 -24.82 11.63
CA GLY A 229 -2.76 -23.38 11.76
C GLY A 229 -1.46 -22.89 11.12
N SER A 230 -1.30 -21.56 11.11
CA SER A 230 -0.10 -20.85 10.72
C SER A 230 0.48 -20.09 11.91
N TYR A 231 1.79 -19.84 11.90
CA TYR A 231 2.41 -18.87 12.80
C TYR A 231 3.48 -18.08 12.06
N LYS A 232 3.72 -16.83 12.47
CA LYS A 232 4.74 -15.97 11.88
C LYS A 232 5.96 -15.91 12.80
N THR A 233 7.15 -15.89 12.21
CA THR A 233 8.37 -15.49 12.90
C THR A 233 8.90 -14.24 12.24
N TYR A 234 9.28 -13.26 13.05
CA TYR A 234 9.86 -12.01 12.57
C TYR A 234 11.38 -12.12 12.45
N GLU A 235 12.00 -12.95 13.30
CA GLU A 235 13.41 -13.22 13.23
C GLU A 235 13.78 -14.02 11.98
N MET A 236 14.81 -13.55 11.29
CA MET A 236 15.35 -14.20 10.12
C MET A 236 16.16 -15.44 10.51
N SER A 237 15.74 -16.62 10.03
CA SER A 237 16.52 -17.84 10.23
C SER A 237 17.89 -17.76 9.55
N LYS A 238 18.89 -18.47 10.10
CA LYS A 238 20.24 -18.58 9.51
C LYS A 238 20.22 -19.01 8.03
N ALA A 239 19.25 -19.83 7.65
CA ALA A 239 19.09 -20.28 6.26
C ALA A 239 18.65 -19.15 5.32
N VAL A 240 17.69 -18.34 5.76
CA VAL A 240 17.23 -17.15 5.02
C VAL A 240 18.34 -16.12 4.94
N GLU A 241 19.02 -15.84 6.05
CA GLU A 241 20.17 -14.93 6.10
C GLU A 241 21.26 -15.33 5.10
N LYS A 242 21.68 -16.60 5.12
CA LYS A 242 22.69 -17.13 4.18
C LYS A 242 22.24 -16.99 2.73
N ARG A 243 20.95 -17.22 2.46
CA ARG A 243 20.37 -17.12 1.11
C ARG A 243 20.38 -15.68 0.60
N LEU A 244 19.97 -14.72 1.42
CA LEU A 244 19.97 -13.30 1.04
C LEU A 244 21.40 -12.76 0.91
N SER A 245 22.29 -13.13 1.85
CA SER A 245 23.70 -12.78 1.78
C SER A 245 24.34 -13.22 0.46
N ALA A 246 24.10 -14.48 0.07
CA ALA A 246 24.58 -15.02 -1.21
C ALA A 246 23.98 -14.28 -2.41
N TYR A 247 22.69 -13.93 -2.36
CA TYR A 247 22.02 -13.17 -3.41
C TYR A 247 22.55 -11.73 -3.54
N LEU A 248 22.69 -11.00 -2.44
CA LEU A 248 23.25 -9.64 -2.46
C LEU A 248 24.66 -9.65 -3.03
N LYS A 249 25.47 -10.65 -2.64
CA LYS A 249 26.79 -10.87 -3.22
C LYS A 249 26.74 -11.19 -4.72
N GLU A 250 25.80 -12.04 -5.16
CA GLU A 250 25.53 -12.34 -6.59
C GLU A 250 25.21 -11.04 -7.37
N MET A 251 24.56 -10.08 -6.72
CA MET A 251 24.17 -8.79 -7.29
C MET A 251 25.21 -7.67 -7.13
N GLY A 252 26.36 -7.95 -6.48
CA GLY A 252 27.40 -6.96 -6.24
C GLY A 252 27.04 -5.90 -5.19
N VAL A 253 26.15 -6.24 -4.26
CA VAL A 253 25.75 -5.40 -3.11
C VAL A 253 26.46 -5.89 -1.86
N GLU A 254 26.97 -4.97 -1.05
CA GLU A 254 27.68 -5.28 0.19
C GLU A 254 26.75 -5.76 1.30
N GLN A 255 27.33 -6.44 2.29
CA GLN A 255 26.55 -7.11 3.34
C GLN A 255 25.94 -6.15 4.35
N GLY A 256 26.34 -4.87 4.36
CA GLY A 256 25.77 -3.84 5.24
C GLY A 256 24.26 -3.77 5.15
N VAL A 257 23.69 -3.90 3.93
CA VAL A 257 22.23 -3.84 3.71
C VAL A 257 21.51 -4.93 4.49
N LEU A 258 22.08 -6.14 4.53
CA LEU A 258 21.52 -7.25 5.30
C LEU A 258 21.61 -7.00 6.82
N GLY A 259 22.64 -6.27 7.26
CA GLY A 259 22.76 -5.79 8.63
C GLY A 259 21.61 -4.85 9.01
N VAL A 260 21.34 -3.84 8.17
CA VAL A 260 20.24 -2.89 8.36
C VAL A 260 18.88 -3.60 8.34
N MET A 261 18.68 -4.53 7.38
CA MET A 261 17.49 -5.39 7.32
C MET A 261 17.25 -6.14 8.64
N LYS A 262 18.29 -6.73 9.23
CA LYS A 262 18.19 -7.50 10.48
C LYS A 262 17.92 -6.63 11.70
N ALA A 263 18.52 -5.44 11.74
CA ALA A 263 18.40 -4.52 12.87
C ALA A 263 17.02 -3.84 12.93
N THR A 264 16.29 -3.83 11.82
CA THR A 264 15.04 -3.07 11.70
C THR A 264 13.82 -3.97 11.96
N PRO A 265 12.94 -3.63 12.93
CA PRO A 265 11.74 -4.38 13.26
C PRO A 265 10.81 -4.66 12.06
N ALA A 266 10.05 -5.75 12.09
CA ALA A 266 9.17 -6.11 10.95
C ALA A 266 7.97 -5.15 10.81
N SER A 267 7.67 -4.41 11.87
CA SER A 267 6.64 -3.38 11.94
C SER A 267 7.15 -1.99 11.54
N ASP A 268 8.40 -1.89 11.12
CA ASP A 268 9.07 -0.62 10.82
C ASP A 268 9.75 -0.70 9.44
N ILE A 269 10.16 0.44 8.88
CA ILE A 269 10.94 0.54 7.65
C ILE A 269 12.08 1.51 7.88
N LYS A 270 13.32 1.01 7.86
CA LYS A 270 14.50 1.87 7.91
C LYS A 270 14.84 2.29 6.50
N GLN A 271 14.57 3.55 6.19
CA GLN A 271 15.14 4.21 5.02
C GLN A 271 16.66 4.25 5.16
N ILE A 272 17.36 3.88 4.09
CA ILE A 272 18.82 3.93 4.01
C ILE A 272 19.18 5.29 3.41
N GLU A 273 20.11 6.02 4.00
CA GLU A 273 20.54 7.31 3.44
C GLU A 273 21.29 7.10 2.11
N PRO A 274 21.24 8.03 1.15
CA PRO A 274 21.88 7.87 -0.16
C PRO A 274 23.37 7.54 -0.07
N GLU A 275 24.13 8.16 0.84
CA GLU A 275 25.54 7.86 1.07
C GLU A 275 25.78 6.44 1.59
N ASP A 276 24.94 5.98 2.52
CA ASP A 276 24.99 4.62 3.06
C ASP A 276 24.66 3.61 1.95
N MET A 277 23.69 3.93 1.09
CA MET A 277 23.38 3.10 -0.08
C MET A 277 24.58 3.00 -1.01
N LEU A 278 25.32 4.09 -1.23
CA LEU A 278 26.49 4.10 -2.12
C LEU A 278 27.65 3.30 -1.50
N GLU A 279 27.93 3.49 -0.21
CA GLU A 279 28.96 2.75 0.53
C GLU A 279 28.68 1.24 0.45
N MET A 280 27.44 0.84 0.69
CA MET A 280 27.02 -0.56 0.61
C MET A 280 26.84 -1.07 -0.82
N LYS A 281 27.13 -0.25 -1.84
CA LYS A 281 26.93 -0.54 -3.27
C LYS A 281 25.50 -0.96 -3.60
N LEU A 282 24.52 -0.51 -2.82
CA LEU A 282 23.11 -0.71 -3.11
C LEU A 282 22.69 0.16 -4.29
N VAL A 283 23.11 1.42 -4.32
CA VAL A 283 23.12 2.27 -5.52
C VAL A 283 24.49 2.24 -6.18
N THR A 284 24.55 2.59 -7.47
CA THR A 284 25.82 2.70 -8.21
C THR A 284 26.31 4.14 -8.31
N SER A 285 25.44 5.11 -8.06
CA SER A 285 25.72 6.55 -8.05
C SER A 285 24.62 7.30 -7.31
N LEU A 286 24.87 8.57 -6.99
CA LEU A 286 23.91 9.51 -6.39
C LEU A 286 23.20 10.36 -7.45
N ASP A 287 23.14 9.86 -8.69
CA ASP A 287 22.49 10.59 -9.79
C ASP A 287 20.96 10.61 -9.62
N SER A 288 20.27 11.34 -10.49
CA SER A 288 18.82 11.33 -10.59
C SER A 288 18.30 10.25 -11.55
N LEU A 289 17.03 9.88 -11.39
CA LEU A 289 16.23 9.14 -12.38
C LEU A 289 16.26 9.80 -13.77
N ASP A 290 16.44 11.11 -13.84
CA ASP A 290 16.51 11.90 -15.08
C ASP A 290 17.57 11.35 -16.04
N LEU A 291 18.67 10.80 -15.51
CA LEU A 291 19.74 10.19 -16.28
C LEU A 291 19.25 9.04 -17.19
N LEU A 292 18.13 8.42 -16.84
CA LEU A 292 17.54 7.29 -17.58
C LEU A 292 16.34 7.69 -18.45
N THR A 293 15.69 8.82 -18.17
CA THR A 293 14.34 9.12 -18.70
C THR A 293 14.12 10.53 -19.23
N GLU A 294 15.02 11.49 -18.95
CA GLU A 294 14.87 12.86 -19.40
C GLU A 294 14.92 12.96 -20.94
N GLY A 295 14.09 13.82 -21.53
CA GLY A 295 13.99 13.93 -22.99
C GLY A 295 15.31 14.28 -23.69
N THR A 296 16.20 15.01 -23.00
CA THR A 296 17.49 15.47 -23.52
C THR A 296 18.51 14.33 -23.65
N ILE A 297 18.33 13.19 -22.98
CA ILE A 297 19.31 12.09 -23.03
C ILE A 297 19.49 11.54 -24.46
N CYS A 298 18.45 11.61 -25.28
CA CYS A 298 18.46 11.11 -26.66
C CYS A 298 19.15 12.04 -27.66
N GLN A 299 19.61 13.21 -27.22
CA GLN A 299 20.42 14.14 -28.00
C GLN A 299 21.93 13.82 -27.89
N HIS A 300 22.33 12.97 -26.95
CA HIS A 300 23.71 12.55 -26.78
C HIS A 300 24.20 11.69 -27.95
N GLN A 301 25.50 11.70 -28.21
CA GLN A 301 26.14 10.88 -29.25
C GLN A 301 27.22 9.97 -28.63
N PRO A 302 27.05 8.63 -28.69
CA PRO A 302 25.88 7.90 -29.20
C PRO A 302 24.64 8.05 -28.29
N ALA A 303 23.44 7.99 -28.88
CA ALA A 303 22.20 8.04 -28.12
C ALA A 303 22.07 6.78 -27.23
N PRO A 304 21.50 6.90 -26.00
CA PRO A 304 21.22 5.77 -25.14
C PRO A 304 20.36 4.69 -25.82
N ALA A 305 20.57 3.43 -25.44
CA ALA A 305 19.89 2.28 -26.06
C ALA A 305 18.36 2.28 -25.87
N ASN A 306 17.86 3.07 -24.93
CA ASN A 306 16.44 3.23 -24.66
C ASN A 306 15.78 4.36 -25.46
N CYS A 307 16.54 5.11 -26.26
CA CYS A 307 16.00 6.09 -27.20
C CYS A 307 15.43 5.41 -28.44
N ARG A 308 14.27 5.88 -28.89
CA ARG A 308 13.62 5.37 -30.10
C ARG A 308 13.12 6.49 -30.99
N GLU A 309 13.60 6.50 -32.22
CA GLU A 309 13.03 7.31 -33.29
C GLU A 309 11.71 6.70 -33.79
N ILE A 310 10.67 7.53 -33.90
CA ILE A 310 9.44 7.18 -34.61
C ILE A 310 9.40 8.00 -35.90
N PRO A 311 9.39 7.36 -37.10
CA PRO A 311 9.37 8.08 -38.36
C PRO A 311 8.10 8.93 -38.48
N ALA A 312 8.26 10.21 -38.85
CA ALA A 312 7.15 11.11 -39.16
C ALA A 312 6.51 10.75 -40.52
N ASN A 313 5.87 9.57 -40.61
CA ASN A 313 5.07 9.16 -41.76
C ASN A 313 3.65 8.81 -41.32
N GLY A 314 2.90 9.85 -40.99
CA GLY A 314 1.45 9.87 -40.78
C GLY A 314 1.02 11.33 -40.76
N LYS A 315 0.04 11.70 -41.58
CA LYS A 315 -0.38 13.09 -41.86
C LYS A 315 -0.26 14.01 -40.63
N PRO A 316 0.38 15.18 -40.75
CA PRO A 316 0.41 16.13 -39.65
C PRO A 316 -1.03 16.53 -39.31
N VAL A 317 -1.44 16.30 -38.07
CA VAL A 317 -2.51 17.12 -37.50
C VAL A 317 -1.90 18.51 -37.45
N ALA A 318 -2.33 19.37 -38.37
CA ALA A 318 -1.82 20.72 -38.50
C ALA A 318 -2.07 21.48 -37.19
N VAL A 319 -1.03 21.63 -36.38
CA VAL A 319 -0.90 22.80 -35.52
C VAL A 319 -0.49 23.95 -36.43
N ALA A 320 -1.42 24.89 -36.62
CA ALA A 320 -1.18 26.08 -37.41
C ALA A 320 0.03 26.83 -36.86
N ALA A 321 1.02 27.05 -37.73
CA ALA A 321 2.11 27.96 -37.48
C ALA A 321 1.55 29.39 -37.36
N VAL A 322 1.89 30.08 -36.29
CA VAL A 322 1.84 31.54 -36.24
C VAL A 322 3.28 32.01 -36.13
N GLU A 323 3.69 32.78 -37.13
CA GLU A 323 4.99 33.43 -37.22
C GLU A 323 5.23 34.40 -36.07
N THR A 324 6.51 34.50 -35.73
CA THR A 324 7.11 35.40 -34.76
C THR A 324 6.83 36.87 -35.11
N GLY A 325 5.91 37.48 -34.37
CA GLY A 325 5.80 38.93 -34.22
C GLY A 325 5.99 39.28 -32.75
N LEU A 326 7.04 40.05 -32.43
CA LEU A 326 7.22 40.67 -31.12
C LEU A 326 5.98 41.49 -30.75
N SER A 327 5.18 40.99 -29.83
CA SER A 327 4.18 41.75 -29.09
C SER A 327 3.96 41.08 -27.74
N THR A 328 4.05 41.90 -26.70
CA THR A 328 3.81 41.55 -25.29
C THR A 328 2.41 40.95 -25.13
N ILE A 329 2.33 39.65 -24.92
CA ILE A 329 1.10 38.95 -24.53
C ILE A 329 1.33 38.39 -23.12
N ALA A 330 0.42 38.74 -22.22
CA ALA A 330 0.36 38.29 -20.83
C ALA A 330 0.39 36.75 -20.71
N PRO A 331 0.87 36.19 -19.58
CA PRO A 331 0.99 34.74 -19.41
C PRO A 331 -0.38 34.06 -19.53
N VAL A 332 -0.48 33.08 -20.43
CA VAL A 332 -1.60 32.13 -20.48
C VAL A 332 -1.33 31.05 -19.42
N PRO A 333 -2.30 30.70 -18.55
CA PRO A 333 -2.09 29.72 -17.50
C PRO A 333 -1.87 28.32 -18.08
N ALA A 334 -0.91 27.58 -17.50
CA ALA A 334 -0.71 26.17 -17.77
C ALA A 334 -1.98 25.35 -17.44
N PRO A 335 -2.27 24.26 -18.17
CA PRO A 335 -3.29 23.31 -17.75
C PRO A 335 -2.83 22.61 -16.46
N ALA A 336 -3.72 22.56 -15.49
CA ALA A 336 -3.39 22.24 -14.11
C ALA A 336 -3.32 20.71 -13.82
N PRO A 337 -2.52 20.30 -12.81
CA PRO A 337 -2.26 18.90 -12.48
C PRO A 337 -3.43 18.25 -11.73
N GLN A 338 -3.99 17.18 -12.29
CA GLN A 338 -5.11 16.46 -11.71
C GLN A 338 -4.64 15.46 -10.65
N GLY A 339 -4.81 15.84 -9.39
CA GLY A 339 -4.61 15.02 -8.18
C GLY A 339 -4.60 15.86 -6.90
N HIS A 340 -4.18 17.12 -6.99
CA HIS A 340 -4.08 18.07 -5.87
C HIS A 340 -4.97 19.33 -6.04
N GLU A 341 -5.92 19.32 -6.98
CA GLU A 341 -6.84 20.44 -7.24
C GLU A 341 -8.14 20.39 -6.43
N GLN A 342 -8.42 19.30 -5.70
CA GLN A 342 -9.63 19.23 -4.90
C GLN A 342 -9.44 19.96 -3.56
N GLU A 343 -10.35 20.89 -3.27
CA GLU A 343 -10.41 21.56 -1.97
C GLU A 343 -10.54 20.54 -0.84
N MET A 344 -9.96 20.85 0.31
CA MET A 344 -9.94 19.98 1.48
C MET A 344 -11.33 19.46 1.80
N ARG A 345 -11.46 18.13 1.79
CA ARG A 345 -12.69 17.42 2.12
C ARG A 345 -12.59 16.87 3.53
N PHE A 346 -13.73 16.81 4.20
CA PHE A 346 -13.85 16.17 5.49
C PHE A 346 -14.84 15.01 5.44
N ALA A 347 -14.46 13.88 6.02
CA ALA A 347 -15.33 12.71 6.12
C ALA A 347 -15.23 12.09 7.52
N LEU A 348 -16.36 11.60 8.04
CA LEU A 348 -16.37 10.77 9.25
C LEU A 348 -16.05 9.34 8.87
N VAL A 349 -15.10 8.76 9.57
CA VAL A 349 -14.55 7.45 9.24
C VAL A 349 -14.51 6.59 10.47
N ARG A 350 -14.77 5.30 10.27
CA ARG A 350 -14.67 4.25 11.27
C ARG A 350 -13.68 3.20 10.81
N GLY A 351 -12.84 2.76 11.74
CA GLY A 351 -11.95 1.63 11.51
C GLY A 351 -12.74 0.36 11.18
N SER A 352 -12.22 -0.46 10.27
CA SER A 352 -12.71 -1.83 10.10
C SER A 352 -11.56 -2.81 10.23
N ASN A 353 -11.58 -3.55 11.34
CA ASN A 353 -10.59 -4.57 11.61
C ASN A 353 -11.21 -5.65 12.51
N PRO A 354 -11.00 -6.96 12.23
CA PRO A 354 -11.45 -8.03 13.13
C PRO A 354 -10.97 -7.90 14.58
N LEU A 355 -9.87 -7.18 14.82
CA LEU A 355 -9.33 -6.93 16.16
C LEU A 355 -10.12 -5.89 16.97
N CYS A 356 -10.85 -5.00 16.30
CA CYS A 356 -11.68 -3.99 16.96
C CYS A 356 -13.17 -4.20 16.75
N ASN A 357 -13.63 -4.88 15.69
CA ASN A 357 -15.06 -5.06 15.43
C ASN A 357 -15.78 -5.76 16.59
N PRO A 358 -16.93 -5.26 17.07
CA PRO A 358 -17.71 -4.12 16.58
C PRO A 358 -17.41 -2.79 17.30
N ASP A 359 -16.29 -2.63 17.98
CA ASP A 359 -15.85 -1.47 18.78
C ASP A 359 -14.59 -0.80 18.20
N CYS A 360 -14.68 -0.31 16.96
CA CYS A 360 -13.56 0.33 16.28
C CYS A 360 -13.49 1.84 16.55
N PRO A 361 -12.27 2.43 16.48
CA PRO A 361 -12.11 3.86 16.63
C PRO A 361 -12.67 4.61 15.40
N GLU A 362 -13.10 5.83 15.65
CA GLU A 362 -13.61 6.77 14.65
C GLU A 362 -12.68 7.98 14.53
N TRP A 363 -12.64 8.62 13.38
CA TRP A 363 -11.84 9.83 13.13
C TRP A 363 -12.47 10.70 12.04
N ILE A 364 -11.92 11.90 11.88
CA ILE A 364 -12.23 12.81 10.78
C ILE A 364 -11.08 12.71 9.78
N SER A 365 -11.33 12.23 8.57
CA SER A 365 -10.39 12.39 7.44
C SER A 365 -10.45 13.84 6.97
N ALA A 366 -9.30 14.47 6.74
CA ALA A 366 -9.14 15.84 6.26
C ALA A 366 -8.06 15.86 5.15
N GLU A 367 -8.49 15.70 3.90
CA GLU A 367 -7.56 15.47 2.78
C GLU A 367 -7.81 16.45 1.63
N GLY A 368 -6.72 16.90 1.00
CA GLY A 368 -6.75 17.83 -0.14
C GLY A 368 -6.21 19.22 0.20
N THR A 369 -6.40 20.15 -0.73
CA THR A 369 -5.81 21.50 -0.66
C THR A 369 -6.62 22.41 0.26
N ILE A 370 -5.95 23.07 1.20
CA ILE A 370 -6.57 24.05 2.08
C ILE A 370 -7.05 25.23 1.23
N ALA A 371 -8.36 25.46 1.20
CA ALA A 371 -9.00 26.51 0.42
C ALA A 371 -9.78 27.45 1.35
N ALA A 372 -10.26 28.57 0.82
CA ALA A 372 -10.94 29.60 1.62
C ALA A 372 -12.11 29.04 2.48
N GLY A 373 -12.83 28.04 1.97
CA GLY A 373 -13.96 27.39 2.67
C GLY A 373 -13.58 26.28 3.65
N THR A 374 -12.29 25.91 3.79
CA THR A 374 -11.86 24.75 4.61
C THR A 374 -12.30 24.87 6.06
N ALA A 375 -12.11 26.02 6.70
CA ALA A 375 -12.48 26.22 8.10
C ALA A 375 -14.00 26.13 8.32
N ASP A 376 -14.80 26.58 7.35
CA ASP A 376 -16.26 26.53 7.44
C ASP A 376 -16.78 25.09 7.23
N LYS A 377 -16.22 24.34 6.29
CA LYS A 377 -16.52 22.91 6.11
C LYS A 377 -16.18 22.10 7.35
N LEU A 378 -15.01 22.36 7.96
CA LEU A 378 -14.62 21.73 9.22
C LEU A 378 -15.62 22.06 10.32
N ARG A 379 -16.00 23.33 10.47
CA ARG A 379 -17.00 23.76 11.48
C ARG A 379 -18.33 23.06 11.27
N GLN A 380 -18.84 23.03 10.05
CA GLN A 380 -20.09 22.34 9.72
C GLN A 380 -20.05 20.87 10.13
N LEU A 381 -18.96 20.14 9.80
CA LEU A 381 -18.82 18.75 10.21
C LEU A 381 -18.74 18.63 11.75
N LEU A 382 -17.95 19.46 12.41
CA LEU A 382 -17.80 19.40 13.86
C LEU A 382 -19.12 19.68 14.60
N ASP A 383 -19.98 20.53 14.03
CA ASP A 383 -21.32 20.80 14.56
C ASP A 383 -22.26 19.59 14.41
N THR A 384 -22.04 18.72 13.40
CA THR A 384 -22.79 17.45 13.26
C THR A 384 -22.44 16.42 14.33
N ILE A 385 -21.19 16.38 14.79
CA ILE A 385 -20.71 15.41 15.80
C ILE A 385 -20.80 15.92 17.25
N ARG A 386 -21.28 17.15 17.47
CA ARG A 386 -21.54 17.76 18.80
C ARG A 386 -20.30 17.73 19.71
N GLU A 387 -20.45 17.24 20.96
CA GLU A 387 -19.38 17.22 21.97
C GLU A 387 -18.30 16.15 21.72
N ARG A 388 -18.42 15.35 20.67
CA ARG A 388 -17.49 14.26 20.39
C ARG A 388 -16.14 14.81 19.94
N ARG A 389 -15.07 14.34 20.60
CA ARG A 389 -13.68 14.68 20.27
C ARG A 389 -13.09 13.58 19.39
N LEU A 390 -13.17 13.77 18.09
CA LEU A 390 -12.57 12.86 17.12
C LEU A 390 -11.21 13.40 16.67
N PRO A 391 -10.18 12.55 16.56
CA PRO A 391 -8.91 12.96 15.98
C PRO A 391 -9.09 13.33 14.50
N ILE A 392 -8.34 14.33 14.04
CA ILE A 392 -8.32 14.73 12.64
C ILE A 392 -7.07 14.15 11.98
N ILE A 393 -7.28 13.41 10.91
CA ILE A 393 -6.25 12.74 10.14
C ILE A 393 -6.04 13.52 8.85
N VAL A 394 -4.86 14.12 8.70
CA VAL A 394 -4.57 15.14 7.69
C VAL A 394 -3.58 14.63 6.65
N ASP A 395 -3.93 14.81 5.38
CA ASP A 395 -3.04 14.64 4.23
C ASP A 395 -3.27 15.83 3.28
N SER A 396 -2.34 16.78 3.24
CA SER A 396 -2.56 18.06 2.57
C SER A 396 -1.27 18.66 2.03
N PRO A 397 -1.26 19.07 0.73
CA PRO A 397 -0.15 19.81 0.13
C PRO A 397 -0.15 21.31 0.54
N GLY A 398 -0.89 21.68 1.59
CA GLY A 398 -1.03 23.08 2.00
C GLY A 398 -2.11 23.82 1.22
N GLY A 399 -1.89 25.11 0.94
CA GLY A 399 -2.87 26.00 0.29
C GLY A 399 -3.02 27.35 0.99
N ASP A 400 -4.27 27.80 1.19
CA ASP A 400 -4.60 29.11 1.74
C ASP A 400 -4.22 29.24 3.23
N VAL A 401 -3.30 30.16 3.52
CA VAL A 401 -2.78 30.42 4.87
C VAL A 401 -3.88 30.92 5.82
N GLN A 402 -4.78 31.78 5.35
CA GLN A 402 -5.80 32.39 6.20
C GLN A 402 -6.85 31.35 6.63
N ALA A 403 -7.20 30.44 5.74
CA ALA A 403 -8.05 29.29 6.02
C ALA A 403 -7.34 28.26 6.92
N ALA A 404 -6.04 28.02 6.73
CA ALA A 404 -5.25 27.17 7.62
C ALA A 404 -5.21 27.72 9.05
N LEU A 405 -4.99 29.03 9.22
CA LEU A 405 -5.03 29.71 10.52
C LEU A 405 -6.41 29.56 11.18
N ALA A 406 -7.48 29.76 10.41
CA ALA A 406 -8.85 29.65 10.92
C ALA A 406 -9.22 28.20 11.31
N ALA A 407 -8.85 27.23 10.48
CA ALA A 407 -9.06 25.81 10.76
C ALA A 407 -8.23 25.37 11.99
N GLY A 408 -6.97 25.78 12.08
CA GLY A 408 -6.11 25.48 13.22
C GLY A 408 -6.61 26.05 14.54
N ARG A 409 -7.14 27.29 14.56
CA ARG A 409 -7.83 27.85 15.74
C ARG A 409 -9.04 27.01 16.13
N LEU A 410 -9.86 26.59 15.17
CA LEU A 410 -11.01 25.74 15.43
C LEU A 410 -10.61 24.37 16.01
N ILE A 411 -9.53 23.76 15.51
CA ILE A 411 -8.94 22.53 16.05
C ILE A 411 -8.53 22.72 17.52
N ARG A 412 -7.85 23.83 17.82
CA ARG A 412 -7.41 24.19 19.19
C ARG A 412 -8.58 24.41 20.12
N GLU A 413 -9.55 25.22 19.70
CA GLU A 413 -10.76 25.57 20.47
C GLU A 413 -11.58 24.33 20.85
N ARG A 414 -11.64 23.33 19.96
CA ARG A 414 -12.36 22.07 20.18
C ARG A 414 -11.50 21.01 20.90
N GLY A 415 -10.22 21.30 21.16
CA GLY A 415 -9.30 20.40 21.84
C GLY A 415 -9.10 19.08 21.10
N LEU A 416 -8.92 19.14 19.78
CA LEU A 416 -8.80 17.95 18.93
C LEU A 416 -7.34 17.51 18.76
N ASP A 417 -7.13 16.20 18.79
CA ASP A 417 -5.87 15.57 18.39
C ASP A 417 -5.76 15.58 16.87
N VAL A 418 -4.55 15.76 16.35
CA VAL A 418 -4.27 15.72 14.91
C VAL A 418 -3.14 14.75 14.61
N ALA A 419 -3.22 14.07 13.48
CA ALA A 419 -2.14 13.24 12.97
C ALA A 419 -1.97 13.38 11.47
N ILE A 420 -0.72 13.29 11.00
CA ILE A 420 -0.42 13.24 9.57
C ILE A 420 -0.48 11.78 9.11
N ALA A 421 -1.47 11.50 8.26
CA ALA A 421 -1.71 10.23 7.60
C ALA A 421 -2.82 10.44 6.56
N ARG A 422 -2.94 9.53 5.59
CA ARG A 422 -4.11 9.45 4.72
C ARG A 422 -5.11 8.43 5.24
N THR A 423 -6.36 8.59 4.85
CA THR A 423 -7.42 7.61 5.04
C THR A 423 -7.61 6.82 3.73
N ASP A 424 -7.45 5.51 3.83
CA ASP A 424 -7.87 4.57 2.79
C ASP A 424 -9.31 4.14 3.05
N PHE A 425 -10.22 4.52 2.14
CA PHE A 425 -11.65 4.26 2.25
C PHE A 425 -11.96 2.87 1.69
N LEU A 426 -12.46 1.97 2.54
CA LEU A 426 -12.75 0.58 2.20
C LEU A 426 -14.13 0.38 1.56
N ASP A 427 -15.00 1.37 1.63
CA ASP A 427 -16.32 1.37 0.99
C ASP A 427 -16.30 2.10 -0.36
N CYS A 428 -16.23 3.43 -0.33
CA CYS A 428 -16.14 4.29 -1.49
C CYS A 428 -15.47 5.60 -1.11
N ASP A 429 -14.84 6.26 -2.08
CA ASP A 429 -14.29 7.60 -1.86
C ASP A 429 -15.42 8.62 -1.66
N PRO A 430 -15.46 9.37 -0.54
CA PRO A 430 -16.43 10.44 -0.31
C PRO A 430 -16.53 11.48 -1.44
N GLY A 431 -15.50 11.64 -2.27
CA GLY A 431 -15.52 12.50 -3.45
C GLY A 431 -16.20 11.90 -4.69
N ALA A 432 -16.47 10.60 -4.70
CA ALA A 432 -17.03 9.90 -5.85
C ALA A 432 -18.56 10.12 -5.96
N VAL A 433 -19.03 10.29 -7.21
CA VAL A 433 -20.46 10.46 -7.51
C VAL A 433 -21.25 9.24 -7.02
N GLY A 434 -22.26 9.48 -6.17
CA GLY A 434 -23.12 8.43 -5.63
C GLY A 434 -22.53 7.68 -4.42
N CYS A 435 -21.38 8.10 -3.90
CA CYS A 435 -20.85 7.58 -2.65
C CYS A 435 -21.67 8.13 -1.47
N VAL A 436 -22.34 7.23 -0.75
CA VAL A 436 -23.11 7.56 0.45
C VAL A 436 -22.73 6.57 1.53
N ALA A 437 -22.19 7.07 2.64
CA ALA A 437 -21.84 6.26 3.79
C ALA A 437 -23.09 5.64 4.44
N PRO A 438 -23.13 4.31 4.67
CA PRO A 438 -24.11 3.71 5.56
C PRO A 438 -24.03 4.36 6.94
N ASP A 439 -25.17 4.87 7.45
CA ASP A 439 -25.27 5.55 8.75
C ASP A 439 -24.40 6.81 8.93
N GLY A 440 -23.90 7.39 7.82
CA GLY A 440 -23.10 8.62 7.85
C GLY A 440 -21.63 8.43 8.27
N LEU A 441 -21.14 7.19 8.35
CA LEU A 441 -19.73 6.88 8.60
C LEU A 441 -19.15 6.01 7.50
N HIS A 442 -18.06 6.48 6.90
CA HIS A 442 -17.28 5.68 5.99
C HIS A 442 -16.49 4.61 6.73
N THR A 443 -16.25 3.49 6.07
CA THR A 443 -15.33 2.48 6.58
C THR A 443 -13.94 2.75 6.03
N GLY A 444 -12.92 2.80 6.88
CA GLY A 444 -11.56 3.09 6.41
C GLY A 444 -10.44 2.57 7.30
N LEU A 445 -9.21 2.78 6.83
CA LEU A 445 -7.95 2.55 7.54
C LEU A 445 -7.07 3.79 7.40
N THR A 446 -6.25 4.08 8.42
CA THR A 446 -5.26 5.15 8.32
C THR A 446 -3.92 4.61 7.85
N ILE A 447 -3.24 5.34 6.97
CA ILE A 447 -1.92 5.00 6.44
C ILE A 447 -1.03 6.22 6.59
N ASP A 448 0.01 6.14 7.42
CA ASP A 448 0.98 7.24 7.59
C ASP A 448 2.05 7.26 6.48
N ALA A 449 2.26 6.14 5.78
CA ALA A 449 3.29 6.00 4.75
C ALA A 449 3.01 6.82 3.49
N GLY A 450 3.80 7.87 3.25
CA GLY A 450 3.67 8.77 2.10
C GLY A 450 2.56 9.80 2.25
N ALA A 451 2.00 9.99 3.45
CA ALA A 451 1.10 11.10 3.72
C ALA A 451 1.90 12.40 3.85
N GLU A 452 1.32 13.51 3.41
CA GLU A 452 2.00 14.80 3.30
C GLU A 452 1.34 15.86 4.18
N CYS A 453 2.17 16.73 4.74
CA CYS A 453 1.72 17.99 5.31
C CYS A 453 2.69 19.09 4.90
N ASP A 454 2.29 19.88 3.91
CA ASP A 454 3.12 20.96 3.37
C ASP A 454 2.61 22.34 3.78
N ALA A 455 3.54 23.23 4.12
CA ALA A 455 3.35 24.67 4.29
C ALA A 455 2.10 25.08 5.09
N ALA A 456 0.98 25.42 4.42
CA ALA A 456 -0.25 25.83 5.10
C ALA A 456 -0.81 24.71 6.00
N CYS A 457 -0.58 23.45 5.64
CA CYS A 457 -0.96 22.30 6.46
C CYS A 457 -0.28 22.36 7.83
N ALA A 458 1.02 22.69 7.86
CA ALA A 458 1.78 22.82 9.10
C ALA A 458 1.18 23.85 10.06
N VAL A 459 0.70 24.97 9.49
CA VAL A 459 -0.03 26.01 10.23
C VAL A 459 -1.33 25.46 10.78
N MET A 460 -2.13 24.75 9.98
CA MET A 460 -3.39 24.16 10.43
C MET A 460 -3.17 23.17 11.59
N ILE A 461 -2.23 22.24 11.46
CA ILE A 461 -2.03 21.19 12.47
C ILE A 461 -1.38 21.68 13.77
N ALA A 462 -0.71 22.85 13.75
CA ALA A 462 -0.23 23.49 14.97
C ALA A 462 -1.36 23.68 16.01
N GLY A 463 -2.61 23.79 15.57
CA GLY A 463 -3.81 23.84 16.40
C GLY A 463 -4.08 22.59 17.25
N GLY A 464 -3.52 21.43 16.89
CA GLY A 464 -3.76 20.17 17.62
C GLY A 464 -3.27 20.19 19.06
N VAL A 465 -4.01 19.55 19.99
CA VAL A 465 -3.55 19.33 21.38
C VAL A 465 -2.50 18.23 21.46
N ARG A 466 -2.73 17.11 20.79
CA ARG A 466 -1.67 16.16 20.45
C ARG A 466 -1.47 16.19 18.94
N ARG A 467 -0.22 16.23 18.54
CA ARG A 467 0.21 16.27 17.14
C ARG A 467 1.08 15.06 16.90
N LEU A 468 0.62 14.14 16.05
CA LEU A 468 1.36 12.92 15.74
C LEU A 468 1.80 12.96 14.28
N VAL A 469 3.10 12.91 14.07
CA VAL A 469 3.68 12.76 12.74
C VAL A 469 4.30 11.37 12.70
N GLY A 470 3.85 10.51 11.78
CA GLY A 470 4.42 9.17 11.57
C GLY A 470 5.85 9.23 11.05
N ALA A 471 6.62 8.15 11.18
CA ALA A 471 8.00 8.12 10.68
C ALA A 471 8.07 8.17 9.14
N ASN A 472 6.97 7.81 8.48
CA ASN A 472 6.85 7.74 7.03
C ASN A 472 5.99 8.88 6.44
N ALA A 473 5.65 9.89 7.25
CA ALA A 473 4.88 11.05 6.83
C ALA A 473 5.82 12.22 6.52
N HIS A 474 5.55 12.94 5.43
CA HIS A 474 6.36 14.06 4.96
C HIS A 474 5.88 15.36 5.58
N PHE A 475 6.84 16.16 6.03
CA PHE A 475 6.57 17.48 6.58
C PHE A 475 7.40 18.52 5.85
N LEU A 476 6.75 19.19 4.91
CA LEU A 476 7.39 20.12 3.99
C LEU A 476 7.06 21.55 4.43
N VAL A 477 8.06 22.42 4.30
CA VAL A 477 7.88 23.86 4.53
C VAL A 477 8.45 24.65 3.38
N HIS A 478 7.77 25.73 3.04
CA HIS A 478 8.30 26.76 2.16
C HIS A 478 7.87 28.14 2.68
N SER A 479 8.48 29.20 2.14
CA SER A 479 8.08 30.57 2.47
C SER A 479 6.63 30.83 2.07
N MET A 480 5.87 31.52 2.93
CA MET A 480 4.45 31.80 2.74
C MET A 480 4.13 33.27 3.01
N ALA A 481 3.07 33.78 2.41
CA ALA A 481 2.56 35.13 2.70
C ALA A 481 2.01 35.23 4.14
N MET A 482 1.83 36.46 4.63
CA MET A 482 1.25 36.77 5.96
C MET A 482 2.14 36.43 7.17
N GLU A 483 3.46 36.64 7.04
CA GLU A 483 4.47 36.33 8.05
C GLU A 483 4.11 36.73 9.50
N ASP A 484 3.70 37.98 9.73
CA ASP A 484 3.38 38.46 11.09
C ASP A 484 2.20 37.70 11.70
N LYS A 485 1.16 37.43 10.91
CA LYS A 485 -0.02 36.68 11.36
C LYS A 485 0.34 35.23 11.67
N VAL A 486 1.15 34.60 10.83
CA VAL A 486 1.60 33.22 11.03
C VAL A 486 2.45 33.14 12.29
N ARG A 487 3.39 34.07 12.49
CA ARG A 487 4.22 34.12 13.69
C ARG A 487 3.39 34.23 14.97
N THR A 488 2.47 35.22 15.04
CA THR A 488 1.58 35.38 16.19
C THR A 488 0.76 34.13 16.46
N TYR A 489 0.21 33.51 15.42
CA TYR A 489 -0.55 32.26 15.59
C TYR A 489 0.31 31.10 16.10
N LEU A 490 1.54 30.94 15.59
CA LEU A 490 2.44 29.88 16.06
C LEU A 490 2.79 30.05 17.54
N ASP A 491 3.01 31.28 17.98
CA ASP A 491 3.24 31.61 19.40
C ASP A 491 2.01 31.24 20.25
N GLU A 492 0.80 31.57 19.79
CA GLU A 492 -0.46 31.18 20.46
C GLU A 492 -0.65 29.65 20.53
N MET A 493 -0.14 28.91 19.54
CA MET A 493 -0.19 27.44 19.49
C MET A 493 0.97 26.77 20.23
N ALA A 494 1.83 27.54 20.89
CA ALA A 494 3.05 27.10 21.56
C ALA A 494 4.01 26.32 20.63
N ILE A 495 4.15 26.78 19.38
CA ILE A 495 5.14 26.29 18.43
C ILE A 495 6.40 27.14 18.55
N GLY A 496 7.56 26.50 18.59
CA GLY A 496 8.85 27.17 18.72
C GLY A 496 9.19 28.03 17.51
N SER A 497 9.77 29.21 17.74
CA SER A 497 10.17 30.17 16.71
C SER A 497 11.14 29.61 15.66
N GLY A 498 11.87 28.54 15.99
CA GLY A 498 12.72 27.80 15.04
C GLY A 498 11.95 27.26 13.83
N PHE A 499 10.67 26.93 13.99
CA PHE A 499 9.80 26.54 12.87
C PHE A 499 9.59 27.69 11.89
N PHE A 500 9.34 28.89 12.40
CA PHE A 500 9.13 30.06 11.56
C PHE A 500 10.40 30.43 10.77
N VAL A 501 11.57 30.31 11.41
CA VAL A 501 12.86 30.46 10.74
C VAL A 501 13.07 29.38 9.67
N ALA A 502 12.71 28.13 9.97
CA ALA A 502 12.75 27.03 9.02
C ALA A 502 11.89 27.30 7.78
N MET A 503 10.68 27.84 7.94
CA MET A 503 9.81 28.24 6.84
C MET A 503 10.43 29.37 5.99
N GLN A 504 11.04 30.38 6.62
CA GLN A 504 11.69 31.49 5.90
C GLN A 504 12.98 31.08 5.17
N SER A 505 13.71 30.11 5.73
CA SER A 505 14.95 29.60 5.12
C SER A 505 14.73 28.77 3.86
N ALA A 506 13.50 28.30 3.65
CA ALA A 506 13.10 27.62 2.44
C ALA A 506 12.86 28.65 1.33
N GLU A 507 13.72 28.66 0.31
CA GLU A 507 13.57 29.53 -0.86
C GLU A 507 12.15 29.35 -1.45
N TYR A 508 11.50 30.43 -1.90
CA TYR A 508 10.10 30.45 -2.38
C TYR A 508 9.73 29.37 -3.42
N ALA A 509 10.71 28.71 -4.05
CA ALA A 509 10.53 27.65 -5.03
C ALA A 509 11.03 26.25 -4.58
N LYS A 510 11.53 26.09 -3.35
CA LYS A 510 12.08 24.82 -2.81
C LYS A 510 11.39 24.48 -1.50
N HIS A 511 10.65 23.38 -1.48
CA HIS A 511 10.13 22.79 -0.25
C HIS A 511 11.30 22.22 0.57
N ARG A 512 11.33 22.49 1.87
CA ARG A 512 12.30 21.95 2.82
C ARG A 512 11.59 20.92 3.70
N GLU A 513 12.10 19.70 3.73
CA GLU A 513 11.59 18.68 4.65
C GLU A 513 12.17 18.87 6.05
N LEU A 514 11.31 18.79 7.08
CA LEU A 514 11.72 18.89 8.47
C LEU A 514 12.06 17.51 9.04
N SER A 515 13.24 17.41 9.67
CA SER A 515 13.64 16.20 10.37
C SER A 515 12.76 15.94 11.61
N ARG A 516 12.77 14.69 12.09
CA ARG A 516 12.05 14.28 13.32
C ARG A 516 12.45 15.10 14.55
N ASP A 517 13.73 15.40 14.67
CA ASP A 517 14.26 16.19 15.78
C ASP A 517 13.82 17.64 15.66
N GLU A 518 13.75 18.20 14.45
CA GLU A 518 13.19 19.52 14.22
C GLU A 518 11.70 19.58 14.54
N LEU A 519 10.89 18.63 14.04
CA LEU A 519 9.47 18.56 14.36
C LEU A 519 9.22 18.54 15.86
N LYS A 520 10.05 17.80 16.61
CA LYS A 520 9.96 17.74 18.08
C LYS A 520 10.44 19.04 18.72
N THR A 521 11.59 19.55 18.30
CA THR A 521 12.20 20.77 18.85
C THR A 521 11.31 22.00 18.64
N PHE A 522 10.66 22.05 17.48
CA PHE A 522 9.72 23.09 17.12
C PHE A 522 8.35 22.90 17.76
N GLY A 523 8.05 21.73 18.33
CA GLY A 523 6.76 21.43 18.94
C GLY A 523 5.67 21.05 17.95
N LEU A 524 5.99 20.80 16.68
CA LEU A 524 5.06 20.32 15.65
C LEU A 524 4.63 18.87 15.86
N THR A 525 5.39 18.08 16.61
CA THR A 525 4.95 16.80 17.14
C THR A 525 5.01 16.80 18.66
N THR A 526 4.01 16.22 19.30
CA THR A 526 3.96 16.01 20.76
C THR A 526 4.48 14.63 21.17
N GLY A 527 4.80 13.75 20.21
CA GLY A 527 5.28 12.40 20.48
C GLY A 527 5.93 11.71 19.28
N SER A 528 6.57 10.56 19.51
CA SER A 528 7.14 9.75 18.42
C SER A 528 6.14 8.77 17.80
N GLN A 529 4.91 8.73 18.31
CA GLN A 529 3.87 7.80 17.90
C GLN A 529 3.35 8.13 16.49
N SER A 530 3.00 7.10 15.72
CA SER A 530 2.27 7.26 14.46
C SER A 530 0.79 7.52 14.71
N VAL A 531 0.04 7.73 13.64
CA VAL A 531 -1.42 7.81 13.64
C VAL A 531 -2.11 6.64 14.37
N ASP A 532 -1.47 5.46 14.44
CA ASP A 532 -2.00 4.28 15.14
C ASP A 532 -2.29 4.50 16.62
N ALA A 533 -1.63 5.47 17.26
CA ALA A 533 -1.95 5.85 18.64
C ALA A 533 -3.34 6.51 18.77
N LEU A 534 -3.96 6.94 17.68
CA LEU A 534 -5.29 7.55 17.62
C LEU A 534 -6.33 6.70 16.90
N THR A 535 -5.91 5.81 15.98
CA THR A 535 -6.82 5.04 15.11
C THR A 535 -6.56 3.53 15.10
N GLY A 536 -5.55 3.05 15.82
CA GLY A 536 -5.18 1.64 15.83
C GLY A 536 -6.28 0.73 16.37
N ALA A 537 -6.42 -0.46 15.79
CA ALA A 537 -7.48 -1.43 16.14
C ALA A 537 -7.42 -1.97 17.59
N THR A 538 -6.43 -1.58 18.38
CA THR A 538 -6.28 -2.01 19.78
C THR A 538 -6.60 -0.90 20.78
N ILE A 539 -6.69 0.37 20.36
CA ILE A 539 -6.78 1.50 21.29
C ILE A 539 -8.08 1.51 22.10
N CYS A 540 -9.17 0.97 21.54
CA CYS A 540 -10.47 0.90 22.22
C CYS A 540 -10.49 -0.06 23.42
N ARG A 541 -9.43 -0.87 23.59
CA ARG A 541 -9.22 -1.73 24.76
C ARG A 541 -8.29 -1.12 25.82
N SER A 542 -7.79 0.10 25.59
CA SER A 542 -6.91 0.78 26.54
C SER A 542 -7.67 1.40 27.72
N ALA A 543 -6.94 1.70 28.80
CA ALA A 543 -7.45 2.37 29.99
C ALA A 543 -6.61 3.63 30.28
N PRO A 544 -7.19 4.84 30.28
CA PRO A 544 -8.61 5.13 30.04
C PRO A 544 -9.02 4.89 28.58
N ARG A 545 -10.30 4.54 28.38
CA ARG A 545 -10.86 4.28 27.04
C ARG A 545 -10.88 5.59 26.22
N PRO A 546 -10.39 5.60 24.97
CA PRO A 546 -10.46 6.78 24.11
C PRO A 546 -11.90 7.17 23.74
N ASP A 547 -12.16 8.47 23.68
CA ASP A 547 -13.49 9.05 23.36
C ASP A 547 -13.95 8.73 21.93
N ASN A 548 -13.01 8.37 21.05
CA ASN A 548 -13.30 8.06 19.66
C ASN A 548 -13.68 6.58 19.42
N CYS A 549 -13.84 5.78 20.46
CA CYS A 549 -14.17 4.35 20.35
C CYS A 549 -15.65 4.07 20.61
N ARG A 550 -16.36 3.53 19.62
CA ARG A 550 -17.81 3.28 19.72
C ARG A 550 -18.19 1.87 19.25
N VAL A 551 -19.11 1.24 20.00
CA VAL A 551 -19.88 0.08 19.56
C VAL A 551 -21.11 0.57 18.80
N LEU A 552 -21.22 0.28 17.51
CA LEU A 552 -22.50 0.45 16.82
C LEU A 552 -23.45 -0.68 17.25
N PRO A 553 -24.74 -0.39 17.50
CA PRO A 553 -25.73 -1.43 17.67
C PRO A 553 -25.68 -2.36 16.45
N ALA A 554 -25.60 -3.67 16.65
CA ALA A 554 -25.77 -4.60 15.55
C ALA A 554 -27.13 -4.33 14.91
N ALA A 555 -27.18 -4.15 13.59
CA ALA A 555 -28.40 -3.91 12.82
C ALA A 555 -29.44 -5.06 12.88
N ASP A 556 -29.34 -6.00 13.84
CA ASP A 556 -30.26 -7.12 14.06
C ASP A 556 -30.49 -7.46 15.55
N ALA A 557 -30.27 -6.52 16.49
CA ALA A 557 -30.53 -6.75 17.91
C ALA A 557 -31.96 -6.42 18.37
N GLU A 558 -32.78 -5.74 17.56
CA GLU A 558 -34.19 -5.43 17.91
C GLU A 558 -35.20 -6.50 17.44
N ALA A 559 -34.80 -7.46 16.62
CA ALA A 559 -35.69 -8.55 16.19
C ALA A 559 -35.87 -9.69 17.21
N LYS A 560 -35.20 -9.65 18.37
CA LYS A 560 -35.31 -10.68 19.44
C LYS A 560 -35.85 -10.18 20.78
N ALA A 561 -36.17 -8.89 20.90
CA ALA A 561 -36.76 -8.34 22.12
C ALA A 561 -38.31 -8.27 22.10
N SER A 562 -38.95 -8.33 20.92
CA SER A 562 -40.41 -8.49 20.80
C SER A 562 -40.80 -9.95 20.55
N ALA A 563 -40.40 -10.84 21.45
CA ALA A 563 -40.94 -12.20 21.54
C ALA A 563 -40.88 -12.69 23.00
N LYS A 564 -41.30 -11.83 23.93
CA LYS A 564 -41.70 -12.18 25.30
C LYS A 564 -42.35 -10.95 25.94
N LEU A 565 -43.63 -10.78 25.67
CA LEU A 565 -44.65 -10.24 26.57
C LEU A 565 -46.01 -10.71 26.06
#